data_AF-A0A5J5DIL9-F1
#
_entry.id   AF-A0A5J5DIL9-F1
#
_cell.length_a   1.000
_cell.length_b   1.000
_cell.length_c   1.000
_cell.angle_alpha   90.00
_cell.angle_beta   90.00
_cell.angle_gamma   90.00
#
_symmetry.space_group_name_H-M   'P 1'
#
loop_
_entity.id
_entity.type
_entity.pdbx_description
1 polymer ?
#
loop_
_entity_poly.entity_id
_entity_poly.type
_entity_poly.pdbx_seq_one_letter_code
_entity_poly.pdbx_strand_id
1 'polypeptide(L)'
;MVMAEGTAVLRRNRPGTKAKDFYNWPDESFEEMDSTLAVQQYIQQNIRSDCSNIDKILEPPEGQDEGVWKYEHLRQFCLELNGLAVKLQCPAIDYTRHTLDGAACLLNSNKYFPSRVSIKESSVAKLGSVCRRIYRIFSHAYFHHRQIFDKYENETFLCHRFTRFVMKYNLMSKDNLIVPILEEEVQNTSSAGESEA
;
A
#
# COMPACT_ATOMS: atom_id res chain seq x y z
N MET A 1 28.36 10.60 -36.91
CA MET A 1 26.91 10.69 -36.70
C MET A 1 26.68 10.41 -35.23
N VAL A 2 26.54 11.47 -34.42
CA VAL A 2 26.34 11.36 -32.97
C VAL A 2 24.86 11.07 -32.78
N MET A 3 24.53 9.88 -32.29
CA MET A 3 23.18 9.56 -31.85
C MET A 3 22.89 10.46 -30.64
N ALA A 4 21.89 11.34 -30.77
CA ALA A 4 21.39 12.10 -29.64
C ALA A 4 20.72 11.11 -28.68
N GLU A 5 21.39 10.79 -27.57
CA GLU A 5 20.80 10.08 -26.45
C GLU A 5 19.52 10.82 -26.01
N GLY A 6 18.41 10.08 -25.94
CA GLY A 6 17.14 10.59 -25.46
C GLY A 6 17.32 11.29 -24.12
N THR A 7 16.68 12.44 -23.96
CA THR A 7 16.82 13.26 -22.76
C THR A 7 16.38 12.45 -21.53
N ALA A 8 17.32 12.01 -20.70
CA ALA A 8 17.02 11.24 -19.51
C ALA A 8 15.99 11.98 -18.65
N VAL A 9 14.84 11.35 -18.39
CA VAL A 9 13.76 11.94 -17.59
C VAL A 9 14.22 12.02 -16.14
N LEU A 10 14.53 13.23 -15.67
CA LEU A 10 14.93 13.44 -14.27
C LEU A 10 13.71 13.37 -13.34
N ARG A 11 13.49 12.23 -12.69
CA ARG A 11 12.41 12.03 -11.70
C ARG A 11 12.74 12.64 -10.33
N ARG A 12 12.83 13.98 -10.24
CA ARG A 12 13.11 14.72 -8.99
C ARG A 12 12.19 15.93 -8.80
N ASN A 13 11.62 16.05 -7.60
CA ASN A 13 10.87 17.25 -7.18
C ASN A 13 11.84 18.41 -7.00
N ARG A 14 11.59 19.52 -7.70
CA ARG A 14 12.40 20.73 -7.56
C ARG A 14 12.02 21.44 -6.27
N PRO A 15 12.95 22.19 -5.64
CA PRO A 15 12.59 23.07 -4.52
C PRO A 15 11.41 23.98 -4.91
N GLY A 16 10.37 24.00 -4.09
CA GLY A 16 9.16 24.79 -4.34
C GLY A 16 8.09 24.10 -5.21
N THR A 17 8.27 22.84 -5.63
CA THR A 17 7.20 22.05 -6.29
C THR A 17 5.97 22.00 -5.38
N LYS A 18 4.81 22.40 -5.93
CA LYS A 18 3.53 22.36 -5.20
C LYS A 18 3.11 20.91 -4.95
N ALA A 19 2.36 20.67 -3.89
CA ALA A 19 1.89 19.32 -3.55
C ALA A 19 1.15 18.63 -4.71
N LYS A 20 0.36 19.39 -5.49
CA LYS A 20 -0.36 18.89 -6.67
C LYS A 20 0.53 18.47 -7.85
N ASP A 21 1.74 19.02 -7.93
CA ASP A 21 2.71 18.77 -9.00
C ASP A 21 3.81 17.81 -8.52
N PHE A 22 3.69 17.32 -7.29
CA PHE A 22 4.66 16.47 -6.63
C PHE A 22 4.56 15.06 -7.21
N TYR A 23 5.70 14.48 -7.60
CA TYR A 23 5.77 13.18 -8.28
C TYR A 23 5.10 13.11 -9.66
N ASN A 24 4.85 14.25 -10.31
CA ASN A 24 4.21 14.31 -11.63
C ASN A 24 5.22 14.05 -12.78
N TRP A 25 5.91 12.90 -12.73
CA TRP A 25 6.77 12.41 -13.81
C TRP A 25 5.99 11.46 -14.71
N PRO A 26 6.43 11.27 -15.98
CA PRO A 26 5.97 10.17 -16.79
C PRO A 26 6.22 8.81 -16.11
N ASP A 27 5.25 7.92 -16.27
CA ASP A 27 5.32 6.53 -15.80
C ASP A 27 6.48 5.80 -16.48
N GLU A 28 7.13 4.91 -15.73
CA GLU A 28 8.16 3.99 -16.22
C GLU A 28 7.64 2.57 -16.29
N SER A 29 8.12 1.78 -17.25
CA SER A 29 7.94 0.34 -17.21
C SER A 29 8.75 -0.28 -16.06
N PHE A 30 8.31 -1.42 -15.53
CA PHE A 30 9.04 -2.06 -14.43
C PHE A 30 10.46 -2.49 -14.83
N GLU A 31 10.67 -2.89 -16.10
CA GLU A 31 11.95 -3.35 -16.64
C GLU A 31 13.01 -2.24 -16.71
N GLU A 32 12.57 -0.99 -16.90
CA GLU A 32 13.45 0.18 -16.97
C GLU A 32 13.80 0.73 -15.58
N MET A 33 13.13 0.27 -14.51
CA MET A 33 13.40 0.70 -13.14
C MET A 33 14.69 0.06 -12.59
N ASP A 34 15.85 0.67 -12.88
CA ASP A 34 17.15 0.23 -12.37
C ASP A 34 17.42 0.76 -10.94
N SER A 35 16.73 0.19 -9.94
CA SER A 35 16.91 0.56 -8.54
C SER A 35 16.59 -0.57 -7.58
N THR A 36 17.27 -0.61 -6.42
CA THR A 36 16.90 -1.46 -5.29
C THR A 36 15.52 -1.14 -4.70
N LEU A 37 14.91 -0.03 -5.15
CA LEU A 37 13.55 0.41 -4.79
C LEU A 37 12.55 0.23 -5.94
N ALA A 38 12.87 -0.49 -7.01
CA ALA A 38 12.00 -0.65 -8.18
C ALA A 38 10.58 -1.10 -7.81
N VAL A 39 10.46 -2.13 -6.97
CA VAL A 39 9.16 -2.62 -6.49
C VAL A 39 8.38 -1.53 -5.74
N GLN A 40 9.04 -0.80 -4.84
CA GLN A 40 8.40 0.31 -4.13
C GLN A 40 7.94 1.40 -5.11
N GLN A 41 8.78 1.76 -6.08
CA GLN A 41 8.47 2.78 -7.08
C GLN A 41 7.29 2.38 -7.96
N TYR A 42 7.26 1.12 -8.39
CA TYR A 42 6.18 0.54 -9.18
C TYR A 42 4.83 0.59 -8.45
N ILE A 43 4.81 0.15 -7.18
CA ILE A 43 3.59 0.21 -6.36
C ILE A 43 3.11 1.65 -6.22
N GLN A 44 4.02 2.58 -5.88
CA GLN A 44 3.67 3.98 -5.71
C GLN A 44 3.22 4.64 -7.02
N GLN A 45 3.78 4.24 -8.16
CA GLN A 45 3.33 4.69 -9.47
C GLN A 45 1.90 4.23 -9.73
N ASN A 46 1.61 2.94 -9.61
CA ASN A 46 0.25 2.42 -9.82
C ASN A 46 -0.79 3.09 -8.90
N ILE A 47 -0.46 3.31 -7.62
CA ILE A 47 -1.35 4.02 -6.69
C ILE A 47 -1.61 5.46 -7.13
N ARG A 48 -0.58 6.17 -7.63
CA ARG A 48 -0.74 7.55 -8.11
C ARG A 48 -1.52 7.63 -9.41
N SER A 49 -1.32 6.66 -10.31
CA SER A 49 -2.01 6.63 -11.60
C SER A 49 -3.51 6.37 -11.42
N ASP A 50 -3.87 5.41 -10.57
CA ASP A 50 -5.26 5.14 -10.19
C ASP A 50 -5.33 4.35 -8.87
N CYS A 51 -5.68 5.02 -7.77
CA CYS A 51 -5.78 4.38 -6.45
C CYS A 51 -7.00 3.45 -6.30
N SER A 52 -8.01 3.59 -7.17
CA SER A 52 -9.24 2.78 -7.14
C SER A 52 -9.07 1.43 -7.83
N ASN A 53 -8.10 1.31 -8.75
CA ASN A 53 -7.79 0.06 -9.45
C ASN A 53 -6.92 -0.87 -8.59
N ILE A 54 -7.54 -1.44 -7.56
CA ILE A 54 -6.89 -2.30 -6.57
C ILE A 54 -6.26 -3.54 -7.21
N ASP A 55 -6.95 -4.15 -8.17
CA ASP A 55 -6.48 -5.37 -8.82
C ASP A 55 -5.16 -5.11 -9.56
N LYS A 56 -5.06 -3.99 -10.30
CA LYS A 56 -3.82 -3.58 -10.96
C LYS A 56 -2.70 -3.28 -9.95
N ILE A 57 -3.01 -2.59 -8.85
CA ILE A 57 -1.98 -2.24 -7.84
C ILE A 57 -1.40 -3.49 -7.19
N LEU A 58 -2.24 -4.50 -6.91
CA LEU A 58 -1.85 -5.75 -6.24
C LEU A 58 -1.32 -6.82 -7.19
N GLU A 59 -1.21 -6.53 -8.49
CA GLU A 59 -0.67 -7.46 -9.48
C GLU A 59 0.86 -7.29 -9.58
N PRO A 60 1.64 -8.34 -9.23
CA PRO A 60 3.09 -8.28 -9.30
C PRO A 60 3.58 -8.25 -10.76
N PRO A 61 4.67 -7.54 -11.06
CA PRO A 61 5.37 -7.70 -12.33
C PRO A 61 5.78 -9.16 -12.58
N GLU A 62 5.91 -9.54 -13.85
CA GLU A 62 6.27 -10.90 -14.24
C GLU A 62 7.64 -11.31 -13.64
N GLY A 63 7.69 -12.50 -13.03
CA GLY A 63 8.91 -13.03 -12.41
C GLY A 63 9.31 -12.38 -11.08
N GLN A 64 8.53 -11.45 -10.53
CA GLN A 64 8.85 -10.82 -9.26
C GLN A 64 8.72 -11.80 -8.07
N ASP A 65 9.72 -11.79 -7.19
CA ASP A 65 9.69 -12.57 -5.94
C ASP A 65 8.52 -12.13 -5.04
N GLU A 66 7.67 -13.09 -4.68
CA GLU A 66 6.47 -12.87 -3.89
C GLU A 66 6.81 -12.37 -2.46
N GLY A 67 7.92 -12.81 -1.88
CA GLY A 67 8.39 -12.36 -0.57
C GLY A 67 8.73 -10.87 -0.56
N VAL A 68 9.48 -10.41 -1.56
CA VAL A 68 9.78 -8.99 -1.80
C VAL A 68 8.49 -8.20 -2.05
N TRP A 69 7.58 -8.72 -2.89
CA TRP A 69 6.32 -8.06 -3.21
C TRP A 69 5.46 -7.82 -1.97
N LYS A 70 5.28 -8.85 -1.14
CA LYS A 70 4.55 -8.75 0.14
C LYS A 70 5.22 -7.77 1.10
N TYR A 71 6.55 -7.81 1.19
CA TYR A 71 7.33 -6.94 2.06
C TYR A 71 7.18 -5.46 1.67
N GLU A 72 7.36 -5.12 0.40
CA GLU A 72 7.26 -3.74 -0.06
C GLU A 72 5.82 -3.20 -0.02
N HIS A 73 4.82 -4.04 -0.33
CA HIS A 73 3.42 -3.68 -0.09
C HIS A 73 3.14 -3.35 1.37
N LEU A 74 3.62 -4.17 2.30
CA LEU A 74 3.40 -3.91 3.72
C LEU A 74 4.08 -2.62 4.19
N ARG A 75 5.26 -2.31 3.67
CA ARG A 75 5.91 -1.01 3.92
C ARG A 75 5.10 0.14 3.36
N GLN A 76 4.58 0.00 2.14
CA GLN A 76 3.74 1.01 1.50
C GLN A 76 2.45 1.26 2.30
N PHE A 77 1.78 0.21 2.79
CA PHE A 77 0.64 0.37 3.69
C PHE A 77 1.00 1.10 4.98
N CYS A 78 2.15 0.82 5.59
CA CYS A 78 2.61 1.57 6.78
C CYS A 78 2.82 3.06 6.48
N LEU A 79 3.38 3.38 5.30
CA LEU A 79 3.60 4.77 4.88
C LEU A 79 2.29 5.52 4.71
N GLU A 80 1.31 4.94 4.03
CA GLU A 80 0.00 5.57 3.81
C GLU A 80 -0.80 5.64 5.12
N LEU A 81 -0.76 4.61 5.95
CA LEU A 81 -1.47 4.58 7.23
C LEU A 81 -1.01 5.69 8.20
N ASN A 82 0.25 6.16 8.09
CA ASN A 82 0.69 7.35 8.84
C ASN A 82 -0.18 8.58 8.52
N GLY A 83 -0.65 8.72 7.27
CA GLY A 83 -1.54 9.80 6.86
C GLY A 83 -2.90 9.74 7.56
N LEU A 84 -3.48 8.54 7.68
CA LEU A 84 -4.70 8.32 8.46
C LEU A 84 -4.45 8.55 9.96
N ALA A 85 -3.34 8.05 10.50
CA ALA A 85 -2.98 8.19 11.91
C ALA A 85 -2.90 9.64 12.37
N VAL A 86 -2.33 10.54 11.54
CA VAL A 86 -2.25 11.98 11.84
C VAL A 86 -3.63 12.63 11.89
N LYS A 87 -4.60 12.15 11.10
CA LYS A 87 -5.99 12.63 11.11
C LYS A 87 -6.76 12.13 12.32
N LEU A 88 -6.45 10.93 12.82
CA LEU A 88 -7.01 10.34 14.04
C LEU A 88 -6.41 10.98 15.30
N GLN A 89 -6.70 12.26 15.55
CA GLN A 89 -6.28 12.96 16.78
C GLN A 89 -7.14 12.52 17.97
N CYS A 90 -6.93 11.30 18.45
CA CYS A 90 -7.70 10.68 19.53
C CYS A 90 -6.78 10.06 20.60
N PRO A 91 -7.30 9.67 21.78
CA PRO A 91 -6.51 9.00 22.81
C PRO A 91 -5.83 7.69 22.35
N ALA A 92 -6.35 7.04 21.30
CA ALA A 92 -5.72 5.85 20.72
C ALA A 92 -4.50 6.17 19.83
N ILE A 93 -4.13 7.45 19.67
CA ILE A 93 -2.98 7.87 18.86
C ILE A 93 -1.67 7.23 19.35
N ASP A 94 -1.52 6.99 20.66
CA ASP A 94 -0.34 6.36 21.22
C ASP A 94 -0.25 4.88 20.82
N TYR A 95 -1.37 4.17 20.77
CA TYR A 95 -1.44 2.81 20.25
C TYR A 95 -1.10 2.76 18.76
N THR A 96 -1.66 3.68 17.98
CA THR A 96 -1.43 3.78 16.53
C THR A 96 0.03 4.08 16.23
N ARG A 97 0.62 5.07 16.92
CA ARG A 97 2.03 5.43 16.82
C ARG A 97 2.94 4.26 17.20
N HIS A 98 2.72 3.65 18.37
CA HIS A 98 3.52 2.51 18.81
C HIS A 98 3.42 1.32 17.84
N THR A 99 2.26 1.14 17.21
CA THR A 99 2.07 0.08 16.21
C THR A 99 2.82 0.35 14.93
N LEU A 100 2.75 1.58 14.41
CA LEU A 100 3.47 1.99 13.20
C LEU A 100 4.98 2.01 13.42
N ASP A 101 5.46 2.52 14.56
CA ASP A 101 6.87 2.50 14.94
C ASP A 101 7.38 1.06 15.09
N GLY A 102 6.58 0.19 15.72
CA GLY A 102 6.89 -1.24 15.85
C GLY A 102 6.99 -1.94 14.49
N ALA A 103 6.08 -1.65 13.56
CA ALA A 103 6.13 -2.16 12.20
C ALA A 103 7.37 -1.65 11.45
N ALA A 104 7.65 -0.35 11.53
CA ALA A 104 8.83 0.26 10.91
C ALA A 104 10.14 -0.32 11.46
N CYS A 105 10.24 -0.49 12.78
CA CYS A 105 11.41 -1.09 13.42
C CYS A 105 11.64 -2.53 12.94
N LEU A 106 10.59 -3.34 12.85
CA LEU A 106 10.69 -4.71 12.37
C LEU A 106 11.08 -4.77 10.88
N LEU A 107 10.37 -4.02 10.02
CA LEU A 107 10.55 -4.06 8.57
C LEU A 107 11.89 -3.44 8.12
N ASN A 108 12.49 -2.57 8.93
CA ASN A 108 13.83 -2.01 8.68
C ASN A 108 14.95 -2.73 9.43
N SER A 109 14.64 -3.80 10.17
CA SER A 109 15.64 -4.52 10.95
C SER A 109 16.51 -5.40 10.07
N ASN A 110 17.82 -5.11 9.99
CA ASN A 110 18.78 -5.98 9.28
C ASN A 110 18.84 -7.41 9.84
N LYS A 111 18.35 -7.65 11.06
CA LYS A 111 18.26 -9.00 11.65
C LYS A 111 17.21 -9.86 10.94
N TYR A 112 16.08 -9.26 10.57
CA TYR A 112 14.95 -9.98 10.00
C TYR A 112 14.81 -9.72 8.50
N PHE A 113 15.13 -8.52 8.04
CA PHE A 113 15.08 -8.12 6.63
C PHE A 113 16.45 -7.55 6.21
N PRO A 114 17.49 -8.41 6.05
CA PRO A 114 18.84 -7.98 5.70
C PRO A 114 18.98 -7.48 4.26
N SER A 115 18.01 -7.77 3.40
CA SER A 115 17.99 -7.41 1.99
C SER A 115 16.59 -6.96 1.60
N ARG A 116 16.50 -6.08 0.60
CA ARG A 116 15.24 -5.65 -0.05
C ARG A 116 15.00 -6.33 -1.40
N VAL A 117 16.01 -7.01 -1.94
CA VAL A 117 15.93 -7.71 -3.23
C VAL A 117 15.68 -9.20 -3.07
N SER A 118 15.84 -9.74 -1.86
CA SER A 118 15.57 -11.14 -1.55
C SER A 118 15.12 -11.27 -0.10
N ILE A 119 13.91 -11.79 0.10
CA ILE A 119 13.31 -11.94 1.44
C ILE A 119 13.28 -13.43 1.80
N LYS A 120 13.77 -13.77 2.99
CA LYS A 120 13.72 -15.15 3.50
C LYS A 120 12.29 -15.50 3.91
N GLU A 121 11.91 -16.76 3.71
CA GLU A 121 10.58 -17.25 4.10
C GLU A 121 10.29 -17.07 5.60
N SER A 122 11.29 -17.24 6.46
CA SER A 122 11.17 -16.99 7.91
C SER A 122 10.87 -15.53 8.26
N SER A 123 11.20 -14.59 7.36
CA SER A 123 10.88 -13.18 7.48
C SER A 123 9.47 -12.89 6.97
N VAL A 124 9.05 -13.55 5.89
CA VAL A 124 7.67 -13.50 5.35
C VAL A 124 6.67 -13.97 6.41
N ALA A 125 6.98 -15.03 7.17
CA ALA A 125 6.15 -15.53 8.26
C ALA A 125 5.85 -14.48 9.36
N LYS A 126 6.67 -13.43 9.49
CA LYS A 126 6.45 -12.35 10.46
C LYS A 126 5.43 -11.32 9.98
N LEU A 127 5.19 -11.21 8.67
CA LEU A 127 4.33 -10.18 8.07
C LEU A 127 2.88 -10.26 8.59
N GLY A 128 2.34 -11.47 8.77
CA GLY A 128 0.97 -11.64 9.27
C GLY A 128 0.74 -11.01 10.65
N SER A 129 1.74 -11.04 11.53
CA SER A 129 1.64 -10.41 12.86
C SER A 129 1.53 -8.88 12.77
N VAL A 130 2.25 -8.28 11.83
CA VAL A 130 2.18 -6.84 11.56
C VAL A 130 0.85 -6.49 10.90
N CYS A 131 0.41 -7.30 9.93
CA CYS A 131 -0.88 -7.10 9.26
C CYS A 131 -2.05 -7.06 10.25
N ARG A 132 -2.10 -8.02 11.19
CA ARG A 132 -3.13 -8.04 12.24
C ARG A 132 -3.16 -6.77 13.08
N ARG A 133 -1.99 -6.23 13.45
CA ARG A 133 -1.89 -5.00 14.24
C ARG A 133 -2.32 -3.77 13.44
N ILE A 134 -1.89 -3.68 12.17
CA ILE A 134 -2.32 -2.63 11.25
C ILE A 134 -3.84 -2.66 11.05
N TYR A 135 -4.42 -3.84 10.87
CA TYR A 135 -5.86 -3.99 10.69
C TYR A 135 -6.69 -3.50 11.88
N ARG A 136 -6.16 -3.62 13.11
CA ARG A 136 -6.81 -3.06 14.30
C ARG A 136 -6.91 -1.53 14.25
N ILE A 137 -5.97 -0.84 13.61
CA ILE A 137 -6.02 0.61 13.41
C ILE A 137 -7.16 0.94 12.44
N PHE A 138 -7.27 0.20 11.31
CA PHE A 138 -8.41 0.36 10.38
C PHE A 138 -9.75 0.12 11.07
N SER A 139 -9.87 -0.97 11.81
CA SER A 139 -11.09 -1.30 12.57
C SER A 139 -11.44 -0.19 13.56
N HIS A 140 -10.46 0.31 14.31
CA HIS A 140 -10.67 1.41 15.24
C HIS A 140 -11.13 2.69 14.52
N ALA A 141 -10.48 3.05 13.42
CA ALA A 141 -10.86 4.20 12.61
C ALA A 141 -12.30 4.07 12.07
N TYR A 142 -12.68 2.89 11.58
CA TYR A 142 -14.02 2.62 11.06
C TYR A 142 -15.12 2.73 12.13
N PHE A 143 -14.95 2.07 13.28
CA PHE A 143 -16.00 2.00 14.30
C PHE A 143 -16.08 3.24 15.21
N HIS A 144 -14.99 3.99 15.37
CA HIS A 144 -14.95 5.15 16.29
C HIS A 144 -14.75 6.50 15.59
N HIS A 145 -14.28 6.50 14.34
CA HIS A 145 -13.96 7.72 13.59
C HIS A 145 -14.49 7.66 12.16
N ARG A 146 -15.74 7.19 12.01
CA ARG A 146 -16.35 6.85 10.73
C ARG A 146 -16.22 7.92 9.64
N GLN A 147 -16.48 9.19 9.98
CA GLN A 147 -16.36 10.30 9.03
C GLN A 147 -14.92 10.49 8.50
N ILE A 148 -13.92 10.34 9.38
CA ILE A 148 -12.50 10.45 9.00
C ILE A 148 -12.11 9.25 8.16
N PHE A 149 -12.56 8.06 8.56
CA PHE A 149 -12.34 6.81 7.85
C PHE A 149 -12.91 6.90 6.43
N ASP A 150 -14.21 7.18 6.27
CA ASP A 150 -14.87 7.22 4.97
C ASP A 150 -14.24 8.26 4.04
N LYS A 151 -13.94 9.46 4.56
CA LYS A 151 -13.26 10.49 3.77
C LYS A 151 -11.90 9.99 3.27
N TYR A 152 -11.11 9.40 4.15
CA TYR A 152 -9.77 8.93 3.80
C TYR A 152 -9.82 7.72 2.85
N GLU A 153 -10.76 6.80 3.08
CA GLU A 153 -10.95 5.60 2.28
C GLU A 153 -11.43 5.94 0.87
N ASN A 154 -12.40 6.85 0.73
CA ASN A 154 -12.88 7.32 -0.57
C ASN A 154 -11.79 8.03 -1.40
N GLU A 155 -10.79 8.60 -0.74
CA GLU A 155 -9.66 9.27 -1.39
C GLU A 155 -8.52 8.29 -1.75
N THR A 156 -8.35 7.18 -1.02
CA THR A 156 -7.12 6.36 -1.07
C THR A 156 -7.31 4.86 -1.30
N PHE A 157 -8.52 4.33 -1.05
CA PHE A 157 -8.86 2.91 -1.06
C PHE A 157 -7.91 2.05 -0.21
N LEU A 158 -7.36 2.64 0.87
CA LEU A 158 -6.25 2.05 1.61
C LEU A 158 -6.68 0.78 2.36
N CYS A 159 -7.79 0.84 3.10
CA CYS A 159 -8.28 -0.29 3.88
C CYS A 159 -8.81 -1.40 2.96
N HIS A 160 -9.46 -1.04 1.86
CA HIS A 160 -9.92 -1.96 0.83
C HIS A 160 -8.74 -2.70 0.20
N ARG A 161 -7.74 -1.97 -0.29
CA ARG A 161 -6.52 -2.53 -0.86
C ARG A 161 -5.78 -3.42 0.14
N PHE A 162 -5.69 -2.99 1.41
CA PHE A 162 -5.09 -3.79 2.47
C PHE A 162 -5.86 -5.10 2.70
N THR A 163 -7.19 -5.04 2.74
CA THR A 163 -8.05 -6.21 2.97
C THR A 163 -7.95 -7.22 1.82
N ARG A 164 -7.95 -6.73 0.57
CA ARG A 164 -7.66 -7.56 -0.63
C ARG A 164 -6.28 -8.20 -0.56
N PHE A 165 -5.26 -7.43 -0.18
CA PHE A 165 -3.88 -7.92 -0.06
C PHE A 165 -3.73 -9.05 0.98
N VAL A 166 -4.26 -8.87 2.20
CA VAL A 166 -4.12 -9.89 3.25
C VAL A 166 -4.90 -11.17 2.93
N MET A 167 -6.00 -11.06 2.17
CA MET A 167 -6.77 -12.21 1.68
C MET A 167 -6.05 -12.92 0.53
N LYS A 168 -5.56 -12.18 -0.49
CA LYS A 168 -4.81 -12.73 -1.65
C LYS A 168 -3.62 -13.58 -1.19
N TYR A 169 -2.95 -13.16 -0.13
CA TYR A 169 -1.74 -13.81 0.39
C TYR A 169 -1.93 -14.61 1.68
N ASN A 170 -3.18 -14.83 2.12
CA ASN A 170 -3.53 -15.56 3.33
C ASN A 170 -2.73 -15.12 4.58
N LEU A 171 -2.52 -13.81 4.73
CA LEU A 171 -1.78 -13.22 5.86
C LEU A 171 -2.66 -13.08 7.12
N MET A 172 -3.97 -13.13 6.93
CA MET A 172 -5.00 -13.10 7.97
C MET A 172 -6.20 -13.95 7.55
N SER A 173 -6.88 -14.58 8.51
CA SER A 173 -8.13 -15.28 8.23
C SER A 173 -9.30 -14.30 8.07
N LYS A 174 -10.30 -14.69 7.27
CA LYS A 174 -11.51 -13.90 7.03
C LYS A 174 -12.25 -13.53 8.31
N ASP A 175 -12.28 -14.43 9.30
CA ASP A 175 -12.97 -14.19 10.58
C ASP A 175 -12.36 -13.04 11.40
N ASN A 176 -11.11 -12.68 11.13
CA ASN A 176 -10.46 -11.53 11.77
C ASN A 176 -10.78 -10.20 11.08
N LEU A 177 -11.44 -10.23 9.92
CA LEU A 177 -11.74 -9.06 9.09
C LEU A 177 -13.17 -8.59 9.36
N ILE A 178 -13.32 -7.72 10.35
CA ILE A 178 -14.63 -7.23 10.83
C ILE A 178 -15.14 -5.96 10.12
N VAL A 179 -14.30 -5.32 9.31
CA VAL A 179 -14.68 -4.14 8.52
C VAL A 179 -15.29 -4.62 7.19
N PRO A 180 -16.57 -4.33 6.89
CA PRO A 180 -17.35 -4.95 5.81
C PRO A 180 -17.05 -4.38 4.41
N ILE A 181 -15.78 -4.08 4.09
CA ILE A 181 -15.41 -3.42 2.82
C ILE A 181 -15.58 -4.33 1.60
N LEU A 182 -15.31 -5.63 1.74
CA LEU A 182 -15.44 -6.57 0.63
C LEU A 182 -16.89 -6.88 0.26
N GLU A 183 -17.82 -6.69 1.21
CA GLU A 183 -19.25 -6.94 0.99
C GLU A 183 -19.90 -5.80 0.19
N GLU A 184 -19.47 -4.55 0.44
CA GLU A 184 -19.89 -3.37 -0.32
C GLU A 184 -19.49 -3.47 -1.80
N GLU A 185 -18.35 -4.10 -2.10
CA GLU A 185 -17.86 -4.33 -3.45
C GLU A 185 -18.72 -5.33 -4.24
N VAL A 186 -19.10 -6.44 -3.59
CA VAL A 186 -19.99 -7.47 -4.18
C VAL A 186 -21.39 -6.90 -4.42
N GLN A 187 -21.90 -6.06 -3.53
CA GLN A 187 -23.19 -5.40 -3.72
C GLN A 187 -23.15 -4.37 -4.87
N ASN A 188 -22.09 -3.56 -4.97
CA ASN A 188 -21.93 -2.58 -6.06
C ASN A 188 -21.77 -3.26 -7.42
N THR A 189 -20.98 -4.32 -7.52
CA THR A 189 -20.83 -5.10 -8.77
C THR A 189 -22.13 -5.81 -9.18
N SER A 190 -22.92 -6.30 -8.22
CA SER A 190 -24.23 -6.89 -8.48
C SER A 190 -25.24 -5.85 -8.99
N SER A 191 -25.23 -4.63 -8.43
CA SER A 191 -26.13 -3.54 -8.84
C SER A 191 -25.77 -2.91 -10.21
N ALA A 192 -24.49 -2.92 -10.59
CA ALA A 192 -24.04 -2.42 -11.89
C ALA A 192 -24.41 -3.37 -13.05
N GLY A 193 -24.51 -4.68 -12.78
CA GLY A 193 -24.90 -5.69 -13.78
C GLY A 193 -26.39 -5.73 -14.13
N GLU A 194 -27.26 -5.11 -13.33
CA GLU A 194 -28.72 -5.09 -13.56
C GLU A 194 -29.20 -3.89 -14.41
N SER A 195 -28.29 -2.99 -14.83
CA SER A 195 -28.65 -1.82 -15.66
C SER A 195 -28.40 -2.00 -17.17
N GLU A 196 -27.97 -3.18 -17.63
CA GLU A 196 -27.80 -3.51 -19.06
C GLU A 196 -28.59 -4.77 -19.49
N ALA A 197 -29.86 -4.88 -19.08
CA ALA A 197 -30.80 -5.88 -19.58
C ALA A 197 -32.14 -5.26 -19.97
#